data_AF-A0A484M2F5-F1
#
_entry.id   AF-A0A484M2F5-F1
#
_cell.length_a   1.000
_cell.length_b   1.000
_cell.length_c   1.000
_cell.angle_alpha   90.00
_cell.angle_beta   90.00
_cell.angle_gamma   90.00
#
_symmetry.space_group_name_H-M   'P 1'
#
loop_
_entity.id
_entity.type
_entity.pdbx_description
1 polymer ?
#
loop_
_entity_poly.entity_id
_entity_poly.type
_entity_poly.pdbx_seq_one_letter_code
_entity_poly.pdbx_strand_id
1 'polypeptide(L)'
;MGWRSAENPTTTWVCEALPKDESLALKGDLIIWPPVVVIHNISLATNSNPDEHVAVSVEELEAKLKDMGFGGHNVCRGKPVNQSVLVVKFAATLSGLEEAERLSKVYAETKHGRAEFQQISSGDSSTGSWAHAPSADKMEDVLFGHLGIVEDVDKLDFETKKRSKIKSKREIQNSAAAPMKRRRG
;
A
#
# COMPACT_ATOMS: atom_id res chain seq x y z
N MET A 1 52.91 -14.07 2.13
CA MET A 1 51.48 -14.22 2.44
C MET A 1 50.69 -13.58 1.32
N GLY A 2 50.36 -14.36 0.30
CA GLY A 2 49.78 -13.87 -0.94
C GLY A 2 48.28 -14.02 -0.97
N TRP A 3 47.57 -12.96 -1.36
CA TRP A 3 46.24 -13.05 -1.93
C TRP A 3 46.28 -12.23 -3.22
N ARG A 4 46.03 -12.91 -4.35
CA ARG A 4 45.62 -12.33 -5.63
C ARG A 4 44.23 -12.88 -5.92
N SER A 5 43.29 -11.98 -6.17
CA SER A 5 42.23 -12.23 -7.15
C SER A 5 42.12 -10.96 -7.98
N ALA A 6 42.75 -11.03 -9.16
CA ALA A 6 42.42 -10.17 -10.27
C ALA A 6 41.38 -10.91 -11.10
N GLU A 7 40.12 -10.52 -10.98
CA GLU A 7 39.17 -10.57 -12.09
C GLU A 7 38.41 -9.26 -12.02
N ASN A 8 38.85 -8.33 -12.85
CA ASN A 8 38.19 -7.06 -13.10
C ASN A 8 36.79 -7.40 -13.64
N PRO A 9 35.67 -7.09 -12.97
CA PRO A 9 34.42 -7.11 -13.67
C PRO A 9 34.45 -5.89 -14.59
N THR A 10 34.97 -6.08 -15.80
CA THR A 10 34.62 -5.24 -16.95
C THR A 10 33.18 -5.56 -17.35
N THR A 11 32.31 -5.69 -16.37
CA THR A 11 30.86 -5.71 -16.55
C THR A 11 30.48 -4.26 -16.36
N THR A 12 30.55 -3.48 -17.43
CA THR A 12 29.74 -2.28 -17.53
C THR A 12 28.35 -2.67 -17.06
N TRP A 13 27.93 -2.18 -15.90
CA TRP A 13 26.57 -2.36 -15.43
C TRP A 13 25.66 -1.71 -16.48
N VAL A 14 25.10 -2.54 -17.35
CA VAL A 14 24.08 -2.11 -18.28
C VAL A 14 22.80 -2.10 -17.46
N CYS A 15 22.42 -0.93 -16.96
CA CYS A 15 21.06 -0.72 -16.47
C CYS A 15 20.13 -0.76 -17.70
N GLU A 16 19.76 -1.96 -18.14
CA GLU A 16 18.67 -2.12 -19.10
C GLU A 16 17.38 -1.68 -18.39
N ALA A 17 16.81 -0.58 -18.85
CA ALA A 17 15.49 -0.17 -18.43
C ALA A 17 14.52 -1.24 -18.95
N LEU A 18 13.99 -2.06 -18.04
CA LEU A 18 12.98 -3.04 -18.38
C LEU A 18 11.80 -2.36 -19.08
N PRO A 19 11.11 -3.07 -20.00
CA PRO A 19 9.84 -2.63 -20.56
C PRO A 19 8.91 -2.11 -19.45
N LYS A 20 8.18 -1.02 -19.73
CA LYS A 20 7.40 -0.30 -18.68
C LYS A 20 6.46 -1.24 -17.93
N ASP A 21 5.82 -2.15 -18.64
CA ASP A 21 4.95 -3.23 -18.19
C ASP A 21 5.65 -4.21 -17.23
N GLU A 22 6.84 -4.70 -17.57
CA GLU A 22 7.63 -5.56 -16.66
C GLU A 22 8.13 -4.77 -15.43
N SER A 23 8.52 -3.50 -15.63
CA SER A 23 8.95 -2.63 -14.54
C SER A 23 7.81 -2.34 -13.54
N LEU A 24 6.58 -2.16 -14.02
CA LEU A 24 5.39 -1.94 -13.20
C LEU A 24 4.99 -3.21 -12.44
N ALA A 25 5.07 -4.37 -13.10
CA ALA A 25 4.83 -5.65 -12.46
C ALA A 25 5.85 -5.96 -11.36
N LEU A 26 7.13 -5.63 -11.57
CA LEU A 26 8.19 -5.78 -10.57
C LEU A 26 8.09 -4.76 -9.43
N LYS A 27 7.69 -3.52 -9.74
CA LYS A 27 7.45 -2.49 -8.72
C LYS A 27 6.30 -2.85 -7.78
N GLY A 28 5.25 -3.48 -8.31
CA GLY A 28 4.14 -4.00 -7.51
C GLY A 28 4.46 -5.28 -6.74
N ASP A 29 5.57 -5.96 -7.04
CA ASP A 29 6.01 -7.17 -6.34
C ASP A 29 6.77 -6.84 -5.05
N LEU A 30 7.44 -5.68 -4.99
CA LEU A 30 8.16 -5.22 -3.79
C LEU A 30 7.22 -4.52 -2.80
N ILE A 31 6.79 -5.29 -1.80
CA ILE A 31 5.86 -4.84 -0.77
C ILE A 31 6.57 -4.51 0.54
N ILE A 32 5.91 -3.69 1.34
CA ILE A 32 6.28 -3.43 2.74
C ILE A 32 5.88 -4.66 3.58
N TRP A 33 6.81 -5.15 4.40
CA TRP A 33 6.62 -6.29 5.30
C TRP A 33 6.94 -5.92 6.75
N PRO A 34 6.05 -6.12 7.75
CA PRO A 34 4.74 -6.77 7.67
C PRO A 34 3.77 -6.09 6.69
N PRO A 35 2.79 -6.82 6.12
CA PRO A 35 1.92 -6.30 5.09
C PRO A 35 1.08 -5.14 5.63
N VAL A 36 1.02 -4.05 4.85
CA VAL A 36 0.25 -2.85 5.18
C VAL A 36 -0.59 -2.41 3.98
N VAL A 37 -1.73 -1.79 4.26
CA VAL A 37 -2.56 -1.09 3.26
C VAL A 37 -2.51 0.39 3.59
N VAL A 38 -2.14 1.20 2.61
CA VAL A 38 -2.09 2.66 2.71
C VAL A 38 -3.44 3.19 2.25
N ILE A 39 -4.08 3.98 3.10
CA ILE A 39 -5.37 4.59 2.84
C ILE A 39 -5.19 6.10 2.83
N HIS A 40 -5.50 6.70 1.69
CA HIS A 40 -5.50 8.12 1.47
C HIS A 40 -6.92 8.66 1.67
N ASN A 41 -7.07 9.57 2.63
CA ASN A 41 -8.28 10.33 2.82
C ASN A 41 -8.16 11.66 2.07
N ILE A 42 -8.75 11.73 0.89
CA ILE A 42 -8.86 12.99 0.15
C ILE A 42 -10.10 13.71 0.66
N SER A 43 -10.00 14.46 1.76
CA SER A 43 -11.10 15.35 2.14
C SER A 43 -11.38 16.31 0.99
N LEU A 44 -12.45 16.06 0.23
CA LEU A 44 -12.93 16.99 -0.77
C LEU A 44 -13.36 18.23 0.00
N ALA A 45 -12.56 19.29 -0.08
CA ALA A 45 -12.91 20.59 0.48
C ALA A 45 -14.27 20.99 -0.12
N THR A 46 -15.35 20.73 0.62
CA THR A 46 -16.60 21.41 0.35
C THR A 46 -16.31 22.87 0.67
N ASN A 47 -16.69 23.79 -0.20
CA ASN A 47 -16.37 25.23 -0.15
C ASN A 47 -16.99 25.98 1.06
N SER A 48 -17.08 25.34 2.22
CA SER A 48 -17.62 25.87 3.46
C SER A 48 -16.68 25.45 4.59
N ASN A 49 -15.81 26.38 4.99
CA ASN A 49 -14.85 26.32 6.11
C ASN A 49 -13.64 25.35 5.97
N PRO A 50 -12.39 25.87 5.98
CA PRO A 50 -11.18 25.05 6.02
C PRO A 50 -10.96 24.34 7.37
N ASP A 51 -11.77 24.61 8.39
CA ASP A 51 -11.74 23.90 9.69
C ASP A 51 -12.68 22.69 9.73
N GLU A 52 -13.52 22.49 8.72
CA GLU A 52 -14.54 21.45 8.67
C GLU A 52 -14.14 20.30 7.72
N HIS A 53 -12.83 20.07 7.55
CA HIS A 53 -12.35 18.85 6.92
C HIS A 53 -12.77 17.66 7.78
N VAL A 54 -13.78 16.91 7.32
CA VAL A 54 -14.18 15.63 7.92
C VAL A 54 -13.08 14.61 7.64
N ALA A 55 -12.00 14.69 8.42
CA ALA A 55 -10.95 13.70 8.41
C ALA A 55 -11.49 12.45 9.12
N VAL A 56 -11.71 11.38 8.35
CA VAL A 56 -11.97 10.04 8.85
C VAL A 56 -10.98 9.72 9.98
N SER A 57 -11.54 9.50 11.16
CA SER A 57 -10.80 9.12 12.36
C SER A 57 -10.29 7.68 12.25
N VAL A 58 -9.34 7.32 13.11
CA VAL A 58 -8.80 5.96 13.15
C VAL A 58 -9.90 4.97 13.52
N GLU A 59 -10.75 5.38 14.45
CA GLU A 59 -11.86 4.62 15.01
C GLU A 59 -12.95 4.35 13.98
N GLU A 60 -13.28 5.33 13.14
CA GLU A 60 -14.24 5.17 12.04
C GLU A 60 -13.73 4.19 10.99
N LEU A 61 -12.44 4.26 10.63
CA LEU A 61 -11.84 3.32 9.70
C LEU A 61 -11.80 1.90 10.29
N GLU A 62 -11.48 1.75 11.58
CA GLU A 62 -11.52 0.45 12.26
C GLU A 62 -12.92 -0.15 12.28
N ALA A 63 -13.94 0.66 12.58
CA ALA A 63 -15.34 0.22 12.53
C ALA A 63 -15.71 -0.26 11.12
N LYS A 64 -15.36 0.52 10.08
CA LYS A 64 -15.62 0.14 8.69
C LYS A 64 -14.92 -1.16 8.30
N LEU A 65 -13.65 -1.33 8.66
CA LEU A 65 -12.90 -2.56 8.40
C LEU A 65 -13.55 -3.78 9.06
N LYS A 66 -14.05 -3.61 10.29
CA LYS A 66 -14.77 -4.66 11.02
C LYS A 66 -16.10 -5.01 10.34
N ASP A 67 -16.85 -4.03 9.87
CA ASP A 67 -18.11 -4.24 9.15
C ASP A 67 -17.89 -4.95 7.82
N MET A 68 -16.78 -4.68 7.14
CA MET A 68 -16.33 -5.39 5.94
C MET A 68 -15.71 -6.78 6.23
N GLY A 69 -15.68 -7.20 7.50
CA GLY A 69 -15.20 -8.51 7.93
C GLY A 69 -13.68 -8.66 7.98
N PHE A 70 -12.91 -7.57 7.98
CA PHE A 70 -11.45 -7.63 8.19
C PHE A 70 -11.14 -7.72 9.68
N GLY A 71 -10.40 -8.74 10.09
CA GLY A 71 -9.94 -8.96 11.47
C GLY A 71 -8.42 -8.92 11.60
N GLY A 72 -7.92 -8.83 12.84
CA GLY A 72 -6.48 -8.97 13.12
C GLY A 72 -5.59 -7.88 12.55
N HIS A 73 -6.15 -6.70 12.31
CA HIS A 73 -5.46 -5.52 11.81
C HIS A 73 -5.26 -4.48 12.93
N ASN A 74 -4.37 -3.53 12.69
CA ASN A 74 -4.18 -2.35 13.54
C ASN A 74 -4.11 -1.11 12.66
N VAL A 75 -4.95 -0.11 12.92
CA VAL A 75 -4.97 1.13 12.15
C VAL A 75 -4.15 2.19 12.88
N CYS A 76 -3.29 2.89 12.15
CA CYS A 76 -2.62 4.07 12.68
C CYS A 76 -2.56 5.19 11.64
N ARG A 77 -2.25 6.40 12.11
CA ARG A 77 -1.89 7.49 11.19
C ARG A 77 -0.52 7.22 10.57
N GLY A 78 -0.35 7.67 9.34
CA GLY A 78 0.94 7.67 8.65
C GLY A 78 1.87 8.75 9.21
N LYS A 79 2.66 9.36 8.32
CA LYS A 79 3.59 10.42 8.70
C LYS A 79 2.88 11.57 9.44
N PRO A 80 3.45 12.11 10.54
CA PRO A 80 2.79 13.12 11.38
C PRO A 80 2.34 14.39 10.64
N VAL A 81 3.03 14.74 9.55
CA VAL A 81 2.74 15.91 8.72
C VAL A 81 1.52 15.69 7.82
N ASN A 82 1.21 14.43 7.50
CA ASN A 82 0.13 14.04 6.58
C ASN A 82 -0.98 13.36 7.37
N GLN A 83 -1.82 14.16 8.04
CA GLN A 83 -2.96 13.63 8.81
C GLN A 83 -4.04 12.97 7.91
N SER A 84 -3.94 13.16 6.59
CA SER A 84 -4.81 12.54 5.58
C SER A 84 -4.41 11.12 5.18
N VAL A 85 -3.34 10.55 5.75
CA VAL A 85 -2.92 9.18 5.45
C VAL A 85 -3.12 8.28 6.67
N LEU A 86 -3.90 7.23 6.46
CA LEU A 86 -4.11 6.14 7.41
C LEU A 86 -3.39 4.89 6.89
N VAL A 87 -2.88 4.09 7.82
CA VAL A 87 -2.13 2.88 7.54
C VAL A 87 -2.78 1.73 8.30
N VAL A 88 -3.26 0.73 7.56
CA VAL A 88 -3.79 -0.50 8.12
C VAL A 88 -2.68 -1.54 8.12
N LYS A 89 -2.29 -2.02 9.31
CA LYS A 89 -1.23 -3.01 9.48
C LYS A 89 -1.84 -4.38 9.68
N PHE A 90 -1.32 -5.36 8.97
CA PHE A 90 -1.70 -6.76 9.13
C PHE A 90 -0.55 -7.55 9.76
N ALA A 91 -0.88 -8.73 10.31
CA ALA A 91 0.11 -9.62 10.88
C ALA A 91 1.16 -10.03 9.84
N ALA A 92 2.40 -10.27 10.28
CA ALA A 92 3.51 -10.72 9.45
C ALA A 92 3.39 -12.21 9.06
N THR A 93 2.22 -12.61 8.57
CA THR A 93 1.84 -13.98 8.19
C THR A 93 1.27 -13.97 6.77
N LEU A 94 1.13 -15.14 6.15
CA LEU A 94 0.51 -15.26 4.83
C LEU A 94 -0.96 -14.84 4.85
N SER A 95 -1.70 -15.27 5.87
CA SER A 95 -3.08 -14.82 6.06
C SER A 95 -3.17 -13.30 6.23
N GLY A 96 -2.19 -12.67 6.90
CA GLY A 96 -2.12 -11.21 6.98
C GLY A 96 -1.87 -10.55 5.62
N LEU A 97 -1.05 -11.17 4.75
CA LEU A 97 -0.84 -10.72 3.38
C LEU A 97 -2.09 -10.90 2.52
N GLU A 98 -2.78 -12.05 2.61
CA GLU A 98 -4.02 -12.34 1.91
C GLU A 98 -5.13 -11.34 2.28
N GLU A 99 -5.27 -11.01 3.56
CA GLU A 99 -6.22 -10.00 4.03
C GLU A 99 -5.85 -8.58 3.55
N ALA A 100 -4.57 -8.22 3.56
CA ALA A 100 -4.11 -6.95 3.00
C ALA A 100 -4.40 -6.83 1.50
N GLU A 101 -4.18 -7.92 0.75
CA GLU A 101 -4.50 -7.99 -0.67
C GLU A 101 -6.00 -7.90 -0.92
N ARG A 102 -6.81 -8.64 -0.14
CA ARG A 102 -8.27 -8.58 -0.21
C ARG A 102 -8.77 -7.17 0.02
N LEU A 103 -8.25 -6.46 1.01
CA LEU A 103 -8.61 -5.06 1.27
C LEU A 103 -8.23 -4.15 0.10
N SER A 104 -7.01 -4.28 -0.42
CA SER A 104 -6.57 -3.48 -1.57
C SER A 104 -7.42 -3.73 -2.82
N LYS A 105 -7.89 -4.96 -3.00
CA LYS A 105 -8.75 -5.35 -4.11
C LYS A 105 -10.16 -4.76 -3.96
N VAL A 106 -10.73 -4.74 -2.75
CA VAL A 106 -12.02 -4.08 -2.49
C VAL A 106 -11.97 -2.62 -2.93
N TYR A 107 -10.92 -1.88 -2.55
CA TYR A 107 -10.75 -0.48 -2.99
C TYR A 107 -10.54 -0.35 -4.50
N ALA A 108 -9.79 -1.25 -5.13
CA ALA A 108 -9.62 -1.22 -6.58
C ALA A 108 -10.94 -1.51 -7.33
N GLU A 109 -11.76 -2.44 -6.85
CA GLU A 109 -13.05 -2.79 -7.43
C GLU A 109 -14.06 -1.65 -7.30
N THR A 110 -13.98 -0.85 -6.22
CA THR A 110 -14.81 0.34 -6.03
C THR A 110 -14.28 1.58 -6.75
N LYS A 111 -13.24 1.48 -7.61
CA LYS A 111 -12.56 2.62 -8.27
C LYS A 111 -11.91 3.60 -7.30
N HIS A 112 -11.54 3.12 -6.13
CA HIS A 112 -10.84 3.86 -5.08
C HIS A 112 -9.42 3.30 -4.88
N GLY A 113 -8.81 2.78 -5.94
CA GLY A 113 -7.47 2.21 -5.92
C GLY A 113 -6.36 3.25 -6.06
N ARG A 114 -5.12 2.75 -6.22
CA ARG A 114 -3.93 3.58 -6.40
C ARG A 114 -3.98 4.40 -7.70
N ALA A 115 -4.49 3.82 -8.78
CA ALA A 115 -4.49 4.46 -10.09
C ALA A 115 -5.41 5.70 -10.09
N GLU A 116 -6.56 5.57 -9.45
CA GLU A 116 -7.57 6.61 -9.32
C GLU A 116 -7.08 7.71 -8.38
N PHE A 117 -6.44 7.34 -7.26
CA PHE A 117 -5.76 8.31 -6.39
C PHE A 117 -4.69 9.11 -7.15
N GLN A 118 -3.87 8.44 -7.97
CA GLN A 118 -2.82 9.10 -8.76
C GLN A 118 -3.38 10.03 -9.84
N GLN A 119 -4.49 9.66 -10.49
CA GLN A 119 -5.16 10.51 -11.46
C GLN A 119 -5.69 11.80 -10.80
N ILE A 120 -6.37 11.67 -9.65
CA ILE A 120 -6.90 12.82 -8.91
C ILE A 120 -5.76 13.71 -8.40
N SER A 121 -4.69 13.10 -7.87
CA SER A 121 -3.54 13.84 -7.34
C SER A 121 -2.71 14.52 -8.43
N SER A 122 -2.74 14.06 -9.68
CA SER A 122 -1.94 14.62 -10.78
C SER A 122 -2.64 15.77 -11.51
N GLY A 123 -3.91 16.05 -11.20
CA GLY A 123 -4.67 17.16 -11.79
C GLY A 123 -4.99 17.01 -13.28
N ASP A 124 -4.76 15.83 -13.87
CA ASP A 124 -5.06 15.56 -15.28
C ASP A 124 -6.57 15.27 -15.45
N SER A 125 -7.32 16.36 -15.38
CA SER A 125 -8.78 16.41 -15.55
C SER A 125 -9.15 16.20 -17.02
N SER A 126 -8.96 14.99 -17.54
CA SER A 126 -9.53 14.56 -18.81
C SER A 126 -10.59 13.49 -18.62
N THR A 127 -11.46 13.58 -17.61
CA THR A 127 -12.80 12.98 -17.63
C THR A 127 -13.71 13.76 -16.70
N GLY A 128 -14.71 14.43 -17.27
CA GLY A 128 -15.66 15.25 -16.53
C GLY A 128 -16.61 14.45 -15.65
N SER A 129 -17.23 15.18 -14.73
CA SER A 129 -18.41 14.84 -13.94
C SER A 129 -18.20 13.85 -12.78
N TRP A 130 -17.75 14.39 -11.65
CA TRP A 130 -18.30 14.01 -10.35
C TRP A 130 -19.21 15.13 -9.84
N ALA A 131 -20.26 15.39 -10.62
CA ALA A 131 -21.45 16.08 -10.15
C ALA A 131 -22.51 15.02 -9.82
N HIS A 132 -22.28 14.22 -8.78
CA HIS A 132 -23.36 13.50 -8.13
C HIS A 132 -23.37 13.88 -6.66
N ALA A 133 -24.55 14.33 -6.22
CA ALA A 133 -24.84 14.80 -4.88
C ALA A 133 -24.36 13.79 -3.82
N PRO A 134 -23.93 14.26 -2.62
CA PRO A 134 -23.46 13.37 -1.58
C PRO A 134 -24.64 12.52 -1.09
N SER A 135 -24.73 11.27 -1.55
CA SER A 135 -25.51 10.25 -0.87
C SER A 135 -24.88 9.95 0.49
N ALA A 136 -25.66 9.35 1.39
CA ALA A 136 -25.36 9.19 2.81
C ALA A 136 -24.08 8.39 3.16
N ASP A 137 -23.32 7.94 2.16
CA ASP A 137 -22.08 7.17 2.30
C ASP A 137 -20.84 8.01 1.94
N LYS A 138 -20.75 9.19 2.56
CA LYS A 138 -19.74 10.24 2.27
C LYS A 138 -18.29 9.83 2.54
N MET A 139 -18.06 8.65 3.12
CA MET A 139 -16.73 8.17 3.49
C MET A 139 -16.09 7.32 2.39
N GLU A 140 -16.88 6.60 1.57
CA GLU A 140 -16.31 5.73 0.54
C GLU A 140 -15.73 6.53 -0.63
N ASP A 141 -16.43 7.60 -1.03
CA ASP A 141 -16.04 8.52 -2.12
C ASP A 141 -14.71 9.27 -1.89
N VAL A 142 -14.17 9.16 -0.68
CA VAL A 142 -13.12 10.02 -0.15
C VAL A 142 -11.90 9.19 0.26
N LEU A 143 -12.07 7.88 0.45
CA LEU A 143 -11.03 6.96 0.90
C LEU A 143 -10.49 6.12 -0.25
N PHE A 144 -9.21 6.29 -0.55
CA PHE A 144 -8.50 5.53 -1.57
C PHE A 144 -7.49 4.58 -0.92
N GLY A 145 -7.57 3.30 -1.21
CA GLY A 145 -6.77 2.26 -0.56
C GLY A 145 -5.92 1.45 -1.54
N HIS A 146 -4.67 1.16 -1.17
CA HIS A 146 -3.85 0.21 -1.91
C HIS A 146 -2.83 -0.49 -1.03
N LEU A 147 -2.33 -1.64 -1.50
CA LEU A 147 -1.25 -2.36 -0.82
C LEU A 147 0.01 -1.49 -0.77
N GLY A 148 0.68 -1.46 0.40
CA GLY A 148 1.88 -0.67 0.61
C GLY A 148 3.07 -1.24 -0.14
N ILE A 149 3.60 -0.46 -1.09
CA ILE A 149 4.78 -0.81 -1.87
C ILE A 149 5.99 0.02 -1.44
N VAL A 150 7.15 -0.25 -2.02
CA VAL A 150 8.40 0.49 -1.73
C VAL A 150 8.26 2.01 -1.84
N GLU A 151 7.40 2.51 -2.75
CA GLU A 151 7.14 3.93 -2.96
C GLU A 151 6.34 4.59 -1.82
N ASP A 152 5.77 3.81 -0.89
CA ASP A 152 4.95 4.32 0.21
C ASP A 152 5.66 4.29 1.57
N VAL A 153 6.89 3.81 1.61
CA VAL A 153 7.69 3.66 2.84
C VAL A 153 7.87 5.00 3.55
N ASP A 154 7.92 6.10 2.80
CA ASP A 154 8.05 7.46 3.30
C ASP A 154 6.73 8.05 3.84
N LYS A 155 5.58 7.46 3.49
CA LYS A 155 4.25 7.83 3.98
C LYS A 155 3.93 7.24 5.35
N LEU A 156 4.68 6.21 5.77
CA LEU A 156 4.50 5.54 7.05
C LEU A 156 4.99 6.38 8.23
N ASP A 157 4.45 6.09 9.42
CA ASP A 157 4.99 6.61 10.67
C ASP A 157 6.41 6.05 10.93
N PHE A 158 7.18 6.76 11.76
CA PHE A 158 8.57 6.44 12.01
C PHE A 158 8.78 5.03 12.59
N GLU A 159 7.93 4.60 13.52
CA GLU A 159 8.05 3.28 14.15
C GLU A 159 7.75 2.15 13.16
N THR A 160 6.71 2.31 12.33
CA THR A 160 6.38 1.34 11.29
C THR A 160 7.49 1.28 10.24
N LYS A 161 7.95 2.43 9.75
CA LYS A 161 9.05 2.49 8.78
C LYS A 161 10.30 1.78 9.30
N LYS A 162 10.64 1.97 10.58
CA LYS A 162 11.81 1.36 11.21
C LYS A 162 11.69 -0.16 11.36
N ARG A 163 10.48 -0.67 11.58
CA ARG A 163 10.22 -2.11 11.78
C ARG A 163 9.94 -2.86 10.49
N SER A 164 9.60 -2.14 9.43
CA SER A 164 9.29 -2.71 8.12
C SER A 164 10.55 -3.06 7.32
N LYS A 165 10.40 -4.07 6.47
CA LYS A 165 11.37 -4.50 5.46
C LYS A 165 10.70 -4.53 4.09
N ILE A 166 11.48 -4.37 3.03
CA ILE A 166 10.96 -4.61 1.68
C ILE A 166 11.16 -6.08 1.34
N LYS A 167 10.10 -6.73 0.84
CA LYS A 167 10.12 -8.13 0.42
C LYS A 167 9.39 -8.30 -0.90
N SER A 168 9.81 -9.29 -1.69
CA SER A 168 9.04 -9.74 -2.85
C SER A 168 7.82 -10.53 -2.36
N LYS A 169 6.64 -10.15 -2.85
CA LYS A 169 5.38 -10.85 -2.63
C LYS A 169 5.46 -12.29 -3.15
N ARG A 170 5.98 -12.49 -4.37
CA ARG A 170 6.18 -13.82 -4.96
C ARG A 170 7.09 -14.71 -4.12
N GLU A 171 8.18 -14.17 -3.58
CA GLU A 171 9.08 -14.94 -2.70
C GLU A 171 8.39 -15.39 -1.41
N ILE A 172 7.59 -14.51 -0.79
CA ILE A 172 6.83 -14.84 0.42
C ILE A 172 5.85 -15.99 0.12
N GLN A 173 5.09 -15.90 -0.96
CA GLN A 173 4.14 -16.93 -1.37
C GLN A 173 4.83 -18.26 -1.74
N ASN A 174 5.95 -18.20 -2.47
CA ASN A 174 6.71 -19.39 -2.87
C ASN A 174 7.38 -20.09 -1.68
N SER A 175 7.89 -19.34 -0.71
CA SER A 175 8.50 -19.90 0.51
C SER A 175 7.50 -20.64 1.39
N ALA A 176 6.23 -20.24 1.33
CA ALA A 176 5.13 -20.89 2.02
C ALA A 176 4.61 -22.15 1.31
N ALA A 177 4.62 -22.13 -0.02
CA ALA A 177 4.16 -23.24 -0.85
C ALA A 177 5.15 -24.42 -0.87
N ALA A 178 6.38 -24.24 -0.36
CA ALA A 178 7.36 -25.31 -0.26
C ALA A 178 6.94 -26.32 0.83
N PRO A 179 6.58 -27.58 0.49
CA PRO A 179 6.33 -28.57 1.53
C PRO A 179 7.62 -28.80 2.30
N MET A 180 7.60 -28.50 3.61
CA MET A 180 8.67 -28.91 4.52
C MET A 180 8.81 -30.43 4.44
N LYS A 181 9.75 -30.92 3.61
CA LYS A 181 10.25 -32.29 3.72
C LYS A 181 10.96 -32.38 5.06
N ARG A 182 10.21 -32.72 6.11
CA ARG A 182 10.76 -33.10 7.40
C ARG A 182 11.70 -34.28 7.16
N ARG A 183 13.01 -34.03 7.24
CA ARG A 183 14.01 -35.09 7.37
C ARG A 183 13.71 -35.81 8.68
N ARG A 184 13.16 -37.03 8.60
CA ARG A 184 13.17 -37.97 9.72
C ARG A 184 14.63 -38.36 9.93
N GLY A 185 15.17 -38.04 11.10
CA GLY A 185 16.33 -38.72 11.67
C GLY A 185 15.87 -39.98 12.38
#